data_AF-A0A401UU62-F1
#
_entry.id   AF-A0A401UU62-F1
#
_cell.length_a   1.000
_cell.length_b   1.000
_cell.length_c   1.000
_cell.angle_alpha   90.00
_cell.angle_beta   90.00
_cell.angle_gamma   90.00
#
_symmetry.space_group_name_H-M   'P 1'
#
loop_
_entity.id
_entity.type
_entity.pdbx_description
1 polymer ?
#
loop_
_entity_poly.entity_id
_entity_poly.type
_entity_poly.pdbx_seq_one_letter_code
_entity_poly.pdbx_strand_id
1 'polypeptide(L)'
;MNIKFSQNLIKYLAVYLGTSLEKISKEKGFNYSKPYLYKIAEGSLQVNDNTNEVFNKFWNDREMTSEDLENIYSLIGLIETGKLKEKQFKGGK
;
A
#
# COMPACT_ATOMS: atom_id res chain seq x y z
N MET A 1 2.70 -11.89 7.68
CA MET A 1 1.49 -11.11 8.08
C MET A 1 0.43 -11.23 7.00
N ASN A 2 -0.87 -11.19 7.34
CA ASN A 2 -1.95 -11.21 6.35
C ASN A 2 -2.79 -9.92 6.43
N ILE A 3 -2.64 -9.07 5.43
CA ILE A 3 -3.24 -7.74 5.31
C ILE A 3 -4.46 -7.83 4.40
N LYS A 4 -5.51 -7.07 4.71
CA LYS A 4 -6.61 -6.83 3.79
C LYS A 4 -6.34 -5.55 3.00
N PHE A 5 -5.79 -5.68 1.80
CA PHE A 5 -5.45 -4.57 0.94
C PHE A 5 -6.69 -3.85 0.42
N SER A 6 -6.67 -2.52 0.53
CA SER A 6 -7.61 -1.60 -0.11
C SER A 6 -6.99 -0.95 -1.33
N GLN A 7 -7.81 -0.29 -2.15
CA GLN A 7 -7.36 0.48 -3.31
C GLN A 7 -6.37 1.58 -2.91
N ASN A 8 -6.68 2.32 -1.84
CA ASN A 8 -5.80 3.35 -1.32
C ASN A 8 -4.48 2.75 -0.83
N LEU A 9 -4.52 1.62 -0.11
CA LEU A 9 -3.30 0.97 0.35
C LEU A 9 -2.39 0.59 -0.84
N ILE A 10 -2.94 0.01 -1.89
CA ILE A 10 -2.20 -0.35 -3.11
C ILE A 10 -1.64 0.90 -3.82
N LYS A 11 -2.45 1.95 -3.94
CA LYS A 11 -2.05 3.22 -4.56
C LYS A 11 -0.85 3.83 -3.85
N TYR A 12 -0.90 3.92 -2.52
CA TYR A 12 0.14 4.58 -1.73
C TYR A 12 1.30 3.66 -1.34
N LEU A 13 1.17 2.35 -1.48
CA LEU A 13 2.30 1.42 -1.39
C LEU A 13 3.39 1.79 -2.40
N ALA A 14 3.02 2.07 -3.65
CA ALA A 14 3.99 2.48 -4.68
C ALA A 14 4.70 3.80 -4.31
N VAL A 15 3.96 4.75 -3.73
CA VAL A 15 4.51 6.04 -3.26
C VAL A 15 5.49 5.83 -2.11
N TYR A 16 5.10 5.04 -1.12
CA TYR A 16 5.92 4.70 0.04
C TYR A 16 7.23 4.02 -0.37
N LEU A 17 7.17 3.10 -1.34
CA LEU A 17 8.34 2.42 -1.90
C LEU A 17 9.18 3.29 -2.86
N GLY A 18 8.84 4.56 -3.06
CA GLY A 18 9.55 5.45 -3.99
C GLY A 18 9.52 4.97 -5.44
N THR A 19 8.46 4.27 -5.84
CA THR A 19 8.34 3.59 -7.13
C THR A 19 7.01 3.90 -7.82
N SER A 20 6.67 3.15 -8.87
CA SER A 20 5.38 3.25 -9.56
C SER A 20 4.69 1.89 -9.67
N LEU A 21 3.37 1.89 -9.84
CA LEU A 21 2.60 0.67 -10.13
C LEU A 21 3.08 -0.01 -11.42
N GLU A 22 3.59 0.77 -12.39
CA GLU A 22 4.25 0.20 -13.56
C GLU A 22 5.51 -0.59 -13.19
N LYS A 23 6.37 -0.08 -12.32
CA LYS A 23 7.57 -0.81 -11.90
C LYS A 23 7.19 -2.07 -11.12
N ILE A 24 6.21 -1.98 -10.22
CA ILE A 24 5.67 -3.14 -9.48
C ILE A 24 5.13 -4.20 -10.44
N SER A 25 4.40 -3.81 -11.50
CA SER A 25 3.87 -4.74 -12.52
C SER A 25 4.95 -5.53 -13.29
N LYS A 26 6.20 -5.08 -13.25
CA LYS A 26 7.33 -5.73 -13.94
C LYS A 26 8.16 -6.59 -12.99
N GLU A 27 7.80 -6.68 -11.72
CA GLU A 27 8.56 -7.45 -10.76
C GLU A 27 8.34 -8.95 -10.90
N LYS A 28 9.40 -9.70 -10.59
CA LYS A 28 9.38 -11.15 -10.64
C LYS A 28 8.35 -11.69 -9.64
N GLY A 29 7.37 -12.45 -10.14
CA GLY A 29 6.31 -13.03 -9.31
C GLY A 29 5.07 -12.15 -9.15
N PHE A 30 5.04 -10.96 -9.78
CA PHE A 30 3.91 -10.04 -9.73
C PHE A 30 3.19 -10.00 -11.09
N ASN A 31 2.20 -10.88 -11.28
CA ASN A 31 1.58 -11.15 -12.59
C ASN A 31 0.40 -10.25 -12.95
N TYR A 32 0.40 -8.99 -12.52
CA TYR A 32 -0.65 -8.02 -12.88
C TYR A 32 -0.14 -6.99 -13.86
N SER A 33 -0.93 -6.70 -14.90
CA SER A 33 -0.59 -5.69 -15.89
C SER A 33 -0.67 -4.28 -15.30
N LYS A 34 0.14 -3.35 -15.84
CA LYS A 34 0.06 -1.92 -15.49
C LYS A 34 -1.39 -1.39 -15.52
N PRO A 35 -2.18 -1.55 -16.62
CA PRO A 35 -3.55 -1.04 -16.65
C PRO A 35 -4.44 -1.62 -15.54
N TYR A 36 -4.25 -2.88 -15.17
CA TYR A 36 -5.02 -3.51 -14.10
C TYR A 36 -4.77 -2.85 -12.74
N LEU A 37 -3.49 -2.60 -12.41
CA LEU A 37 -3.12 -1.96 -11.15
C LEU A 37 -3.61 -0.53 -11.03
N TYR A 38 -3.57 0.24 -12.13
CA TYR A 38 -4.11 1.60 -12.13
C TYR A 38 -5.63 1.61 -11.94
N LYS A 39 -6.37 0.69 -12.59
CA LYS A 39 -7.82 0.56 -12.37
C LYS A 39 -8.17 0.24 -10.90
N ILE A 40 -7.36 -0.57 -10.22
CA ILE A 40 -7.52 -0.80 -8.77
C ILE A 40 -7.26 0.49 -8.00
N ALA A 41 -6.12 1.14 -8.24
CA ALA A 41 -5.72 2.35 -7.51
C ALA A 41 -6.70 3.53 -7.70
N GLU A 42 -7.39 3.58 -8.83
CA GLU A 42 -8.43 4.57 -9.14
C GLU A 42 -9.81 4.21 -8.60
N GLY A 43 -9.97 3.04 -7.97
CA GLY A 43 -11.27 2.58 -7.46
C GLY A 43 -12.19 1.97 -8.52
N SER A 44 -11.76 1.90 -9.78
CA SER A 44 -12.53 1.29 -10.87
C SER A 44 -12.62 -0.23 -10.76
N LEU A 45 -11.68 -0.86 -10.03
CA LEU A 45 -11.71 -2.28 -9.69
C LEU A 45 -11.56 -2.48 -8.19
N GLN A 46 -12.31 -3.44 -7.65
CA GLN A 46 -12.18 -3.89 -6.27
C GLN A 46 -11.02 -4.88 -6.13
N VAL A 47 -10.38 -4.86 -4.96
CA VAL A 47 -9.37 -5.86 -4.60
C VAL A 47 -10.09 -7.17 -4.28
N ASN A 48 -9.97 -8.16 -5.15
CA ASN A 48 -10.48 -9.52 -4.90
C ASN A 48 -9.45 -10.36 -4.13
N ASP A 49 -9.83 -11.57 -3.73
CA ASP A 49 -8.99 -12.45 -2.91
C ASP A 49 -7.64 -12.77 -3.58
N ASN A 50 -7.63 -13.11 -4.87
CA ASN A 50 -6.39 -13.37 -5.62
C ASN A 50 -5.48 -12.14 -5.71
N THR A 51 -6.05 -10.94 -5.82
CA THR A 51 -5.27 -9.69 -5.79
C THR A 51 -4.68 -9.48 -4.41
N ASN A 52 -5.48 -9.68 -3.37
CA ASN A 52 -5.05 -9.56 -1.99
C ASN A 52 -3.91 -10.55 -1.65
N GLU A 53 -4.01 -11.79 -2.09
CA GLU A 53 -2.98 -12.82 -1.89
C GLU A 53 -1.65 -12.44 -2.55
N VAL A 54 -1.68 -11.96 -3.80
CA VAL A 54 -0.47 -11.54 -4.51
C VAL A 54 0.19 -10.32 -3.84
N PHE A 55 -0.58 -9.34 -3.39
CA PHE A 55 -0.03 -8.20 -2.63
C PHE A 55 0.51 -8.61 -1.26
N ASN A 56 -0.12 -9.57 -0.59
CA ASN A 56 0.43 -10.14 0.64
C ASN A 56 1.74 -10.88 0.40
N LYS A 57 1.84 -11.65 -0.69
CA LYS A 57 3.09 -12.29 -1.07
C LYS A 57 4.17 -11.24 -1.34
N PHE A 58 3.87 -10.24 -2.17
CA PHE A 58 4.77 -9.12 -2.45
C PHE A 58 5.26 -8.39 -1.19
N TRP A 59 4.37 -8.19 -0.22
CA TRP A 59 4.66 -7.57 1.07
C TRP A 59 5.62 -8.43 1.91
N ASN A 60 5.32 -9.72 2.04
CA ASN A 60 6.13 -10.64 2.84
C ASN A 60 7.50 -10.93 2.18
N ASP A 61 7.57 -11.03 0.84
CA ASP A 61 8.83 -11.21 0.09
C ASP A 61 9.81 -10.04 0.28
N ARG A 62 9.30 -8.88 0.72
CA ARG A 62 10.08 -7.67 1.04
C ARG A 62 10.34 -7.48 2.52
N GLU A 63 9.93 -8.44 3.35
CA GLU A 63 10.05 -8.38 4.80
C GLU A 63 9.41 -7.11 5.41
N MET A 64 8.38 -6.56 4.75
CA MET A 64 7.70 -5.36 5.23
C MET A 64 6.98 -5.63 6.55
N THR A 65 7.10 -4.68 7.46
CA THR A 65 6.71 -4.79 8.87
C THR A 65 5.38 -4.10 9.17
N SER A 66 4.83 -4.32 10.36
CA SER A 66 3.65 -3.56 10.81
C SER A 66 3.92 -2.05 10.89
N GLU A 67 5.16 -1.63 11.12
CA GLU A 67 5.54 -0.21 11.12
C GLU A 67 5.39 0.40 9.73
N ASP A 68 5.80 -0.32 8.69
CA ASP A 68 5.63 0.12 7.30
C ASP A 68 4.15 0.30 6.96
N LEU A 69 3.29 -0.61 7.45
CA LEU A 69 1.85 -0.52 7.29
C LEU A 69 1.28 0.74 7.98
N GLU A 70 1.69 1.01 9.22
CA GLU A 70 1.31 2.22 9.95
C GLU A 70 1.77 3.50 9.23
N ASN A 71 2.98 3.48 8.66
CA ASN A 71 3.53 4.60 7.90
C ASN A 71 2.72 4.88 6.64
N ILE A 72 2.31 3.84 5.91
CA ILE A 72 1.46 4.02 4.72
C ILE A 72 0.07 4.55 5.12
N TYR A 73 -0.53 4.05 6.19
CA TYR A 73 -1.81 4.61 6.67
C TYR A 73 -1.69 6.05 7.16
N SER A 74 -0.56 6.42 7.75
CA SER A 74 -0.27 7.81 8.13
C SER A 74 -0.14 8.71 6.91
N LEU A 75 0.53 8.23 5.85
CA LEU A 75 0.61 8.90 4.55
C LEU A 75 -0.77 9.09 3.92
N ILE A 76 -1.62 8.05 3.92
CA ILE A 76 -3.00 8.13 3.45
C ILE A 76 -3.76 9.22 4.21
N GLY A 77 -3.69 9.19 5.54
CA GLY A 77 -4.35 10.18 6.39
C GLY A 77 -3.88 11.61 6.11
N LEU A 78 -2.57 11.82 5.91
CA LEU A 78 -2.02 13.13 5.55
C LEU A 78 -2.54 13.62 4.20
N ILE A 79 -2.60 12.75 3.19
CA ILE A 79 -3.05 13.14 1.85
C ILE A 79 -4.56 13.42 1.84
N GLU A 80 -5.36 12.65 2.56
CA GLU A 80 -6.82 12.83 2.61
C GLU A 80 -7.23 14.04 3.45
N THR A 81 -6.50 14.36 4.52
CA THR A 81 -6.90 15.40 5.48
C THR A 81 -6.06 16.67 5.42
N GLY A 82 -4.94 16.64 4.71
CA GLY A 82 -3.92 17.70 4.73
C GLY A 82 -3.21 17.86 6.07
N LYS A 83 -3.42 16.95 7.03
CA LYS A 83 -2.86 17.01 8.39
C LYS A 83 -2.24 15.67 8.75
N LEU A 84 -1.01 15.68 9.26
CA LEU A 84 -0.49 14.52 9.99
C LEU A 84 -1.36 14.32 11.22
N LYS A 85 -1.95 13.12 11.38
CA LYS A 85 -2.40 12.67 12.70
C LYS A 85 -1.13 12.54 13.55
N GLU A 86 -0.76 13.60 14.26
CA GLU A 86 0.31 13.55 15.24
C GLU A 86 0.00 12.41 16.20
N LYS A 87 0.83 11.36 16.22
CA LYS A 87 0.89 10.45 17.36
C LYS A 87 1.20 11.35 18.54
N GLN A 88 0.23 11.55 19.44
CA GLN A 88 0.46 12.24 20.70
C GLN A 88 1.46 11.40 21.52
N PHE A 89 2.76 11.60 21.27
CA PHE A 89 3.78 11.26 22.23
C PHE A 89 3.53 12.17 23.42
N LYS A 90 2.86 11.62 24.44
CA LYS A 90 2.83 12.21 25.78
C LYS A 90 4.29 12.27 26.24
N GLY A 91 4.94 13.41 26.03
CA GLY A 91 6.19 13.75 26.67
C GLY A 91 5.93 13.81 28.17
N GLY A 92 6.29 12.74 28.87
CA GLY A 92 6.46 12.76 30.31
C GLY A 92 7.78 13.43 30.63
N LYS A 93 7.72 14.68 31.09
CA LYS A 93 8.70 15.25 32.01
C LYS A 93 8.01 15.54 33.32
#